data_AF-A0A830E646-F1
#
_entry.id   AF-A0A830E646-F1
#
_cell.length_a   1.000
_cell.length_b   1.000
_cell.length_c   1.000
_cell.angle_alpha   90.00
_cell.angle_beta   90.00
_cell.angle_gamma   90.00
#
_symmetry.space_group_name_H-M   'P 1'
#
loop_
_entity.id
_entity.type
_entity.pdbx_description
1 polymer ?
#
loop_
_entity_poly.entity_id
_entity_poly.type
_entity_poly.pdbx_seq_one_letter_code
_entity_poly.pdbx_strand_id
1 'polypeptide(L)'
;MTDESLLAAITPRVLLGGFLVVLVLAVGAAAVTSTATLAPYNSDWDGTSTARSTIAAQSSAPPVVVEATAYDRFAGNGTLVVIQAPRDAYTAADIQRVRAFVARGGTVLIAEDRRTATNQLLAQLGVSARLDGRPLRDPQQYYRSPALPVITDTANNSTLRGVDEFTLNRGTVLRSTDGTAIANTSAFAYLDRNGNEQLDSGERFRSYPVASSEQVGSGRVVVVSDSSVFINQMLERPGNQALLTRLLDSHDRVVLDYSHAPGTPPVVVLWLWLHRTVWAQAVLGGFACLAAVMWTHRGVQQRLSTVAAHVVGRFMRSSSMESVVLTSRERVQFLTERHPEWDTERVERIAESMERLNESAALDTDE
;
A
#
# COMPACT_ATOMS: atom_id res chain seq x y z
N MET A 1 -44.78 9.46 -28.21
CA MET A 1 -43.55 8.71 -28.52
C MET A 1 -42.97 8.26 -27.20
N THR A 2 -43.14 6.99 -26.93
CA THR A 2 -42.91 6.33 -25.64
C THR A 2 -41.43 6.12 -25.38
N ASP A 3 -41.07 6.16 -24.09
CA ASP A 3 -39.73 5.97 -23.51
C ASP A 3 -38.99 4.71 -24.02
N GLU A 4 -39.71 3.73 -24.57
CA GLU A 4 -39.14 2.47 -25.09
C GLU A 4 -38.23 2.65 -26.31
N SER A 5 -38.38 3.74 -27.06
CA SER A 5 -37.55 4.00 -28.26
C SER A 5 -36.11 4.44 -27.93
N LEU A 6 -35.86 4.96 -26.73
CA LEU A 6 -34.52 5.33 -26.27
C LEU A 6 -33.72 4.12 -25.77
N LEU A 7 -34.39 3.12 -25.19
CA LEU A 7 -33.74 1.89 -24.73
C LEU A 7 -33.46 0.90 -25.87
N ALA A 8 -34.29 0.87 -26.92
CA ALA A 8 -34.11 0.00 -28.08
C ALA A 8 -32.89 0.35 -28.97
N ALA A 9 -32.33 1.56 -28.83
CA ALA A 9 -31.16 2.01 -29.59
C ALA A 9 -29.83 1.59 -28.96
N ILE A 10 -29.84 1.08 -27.72
CA ILE A 10 -28.62 0.68 -27.03
C ILE A 10 -28.28 -0.76 -27.45
N THR A 11 -27.59 -0.88 -28.59
CA THR A 11 -27.04 -2.18 -28.99
C THR A 11 -26.12 -2.73 -27.89
N PRO A 12 -26.04 -4.06 -27.67
CA PRO A 12 -25.17 -4.69 -26.67
C PRO A 12 -23.70 -4.22 -26.75
N ARG A 13 -23.29 -3.75 -27.94
CA ARG A 13 -21.96 -3.20 -28.23
C ARG A 13 -21.72 -1.80 -27.62
N VAL A 14 -22.75 -0.96 -27.55
CA VAL A 14 -22.69 0.35 -26.89
C VAL A 14 -22.62 0.16 -25.37
N LEU A 15 -23.36 -0.80 -24.82
CA LEU A 15 -23.24 -1.19 -23.41
C LEU A 15 -21.85 -1.74 -23.08
N LEU A 16 -21.31 -2.63 -23.93
CA LEU A 16 -19.97 -3.19 -23.74
C LEU A 16 -18.87 -2.11 -23.84
N GLY A 17 -18.98 -1.19 -24.80
CA GLY A 17 -18.05 -0.06 -24.93
C GLY A 17 -18.11 0.88 -23.74
N GLY A 18 -19.31 1.24 -23.28
CA GLY A 18 -19.51 2.02 -22.07
C GLY A 18 -18.96 1.32 -20.83
N PHE A 19 -19.23 0.02 -20.69
CA PHE A 19 -18.70 -0.80 -19.60
C PHE A 19 -17.17 -0.87 -19.62
N LEU A 20 -16.54 -1.05 -20.79
CA LEU A 20 -15.08 -1.04 -20.93
C LEU A 20 -14.46 0.31 -20.56
N VAL A 21 -15.08 1.42 -20.95
CA VAL A 21 -14.62 2.76 -20.54
C VAL A 21 -14.75 2.93 -19.03
N VAL A 22 -15.89 2.55 -18.44
CA VAL A 22 -16.10 2.58 -16.99
C VAL A 22 -15.11 1.65 -16.28
N LEU A 23 -14.82 0.47 -16.84
CA LEU A 23 -13.85 -0.48 -16.30
C LEU A 23 -12.43 0.08 -16.35
N VAL A 24 -12.03 0.70 -17.46
CA VAL A 24 -10.71 1.35 -17.59
C VAL A 24 -10.60 2.55 -16.65
N LEU A 25 -11.65 3.35 -16.52
CA LEU A 25 -11.70 4.46 -15.56
C LEU A 25 -11.68 3.95 -14.11
N ALA A 26 -12.36 2.84 -13.80
CA ALA A 26 -12.39 2.23 -12.47
C ALA A 26 -11.06 1.56 -12.12
N VAL A 27 -10.42 0.86 -13.07
CA VAL A 27 -9.07 0.30 -12.90
C VAL A 27 -8.04 1.42 -12.80
N GLY A 28 -8.20 2.49 -13.57
CA GLY A 28 -7.40 3.71 -13.44
C GLY A 28 -7.57 4.36 -12.07
N ALA A 29 -8.82 4.51 -11.60
CA ALA A 29 -9.15 5.02 -10.27
C ALA A 29 -8.52 4.18 -9.15
N ALA A 30 -8.67 2.85 -9.23
CA ALA A 30 -8.10 1.89 -8.29
C ALA A 30 -6.56 1.86 -8.33
N ALA A 31 -5.94 2.18 -9.47
CA ALA A 31 -4.49 2.35 -9.57
C ALA A 31 -3.99 3.66 -8.92
N VAL A 32 -4.87 4.67 -8.75
CA VAL A 32 -4.53 5.94 -8.06
C VAL A 32 -4.49 5.75 -6.55
N THR A 33 -5.38 4.91 -6.03
CA THR A 33 -5.56 4.67 -4.60
C THR A 33 -4.66 3.52 -4.17
N SER A 34 -3.58 3.84 -3.47
CA SER A 34 -2.84 2.80 -2.76
C SER A 34 -3.67 2.35 -1.56
N THR A 35 -3.81 1.06 -1.31
CA THR A 35 -4.38 0.55 -0.04
C THR A 35 -3.29 0.08 0.92
N ALA A 36 -2.02 0.24 0.54
CA ALA A 36 -0.91 -0.12 1.40
C ALA A 36 -0.82 0.80 2.63
N THR A 37 -0.70 0.19 3.81
CA THR A 37 -0.48 0.88 5.08
C THR A 37 0.75 1.81 5.01
N LEU A 38 0.64 2.99 5.61
CA LEU A 38 1.62 4.08 5.57
C LEU A 38 1.87 4.70 4.20
N ALA A 39 1.21 4.26 3.12
CA ALA A 39 1.48 4.78 1.79
C ALA A 39 0.96 6.23 1.59
N PRO A 40 1.69 7.07 0.83
CA PRO A 40 1.36 8.50 0.68
C PRO A 40 0.17 8.77 -0.25
N TYR A 41 -0.31 7.74 -0.92
CA TYR A 41 -1.52 7.79 -1.77
C TYR A 41 -2.64 6.89 -1.22
N ASN A 42 -2.48 6.39 0.02
CA ASN A 42 -3.54 5.71 0.73
C ASN A 42 -4.37 6.72 1.52
N SER A 43 -5.66 6.82 1.17
CA SER A 43 -6.65 7.68 1.80
C SER A 43 -7.38 7.03 2.97
N ASP A 44 -7.18 5.72 3.19
CA ASP A 44 -7.73 5.03 4.35
C ASP A 44 -7.04 5.50 5.64
N TRP A 45 -7.61 5.11 6.77
CA TRP A 45 -7.20 5.56 8.11
C TRP A 45 -5.72 5.33 8.42
N ASP A 46 -5.11 4.29 7.84
CA ASP A 46 -3.73 3.86 8.06
C ASP A 46 -2.74 4.36 6.98
N GLY A 47 -3.20 5.14 6.02
CA GLY A 47 -2.38 5.79 4.99
C GLY A 47 -1.80 7.13 5.43
N THR A 48 -1.03 7.79 4.56
CA THR A 48 -0.37 9.09 4.84
C THR A 48 -0.71 10.15 3.78
N SER A 49 -1.82 9.98 3.07
CA SER A 49 -2.27 10.92 2.03
C SER A 49 -2.50 12.33 2.55
N THR A 50 -3.03 12.48 3.78
CA THR A 50 -3.24 13.77 4.41
C THR A 50 -1.91 14.48 4.61
N ALA A 51 -0.91 13.80 5.19
CA ALA A 51 0.44 14.33 5.33
C ALA A 51 1.01 14.80 3.98
N ARG A 52 0.91 13.93 2.95
CA ARG A 52 1.35 14.25 1.59
C ARG A 52 0.66 15.50 1.04
N SER A 53 -0.67 15.59 1.13
CA SER A 53 -1.40 16.75 0.61
C SER A 53 -1.08 18.04 1.35
N THR A 54 -0.89 17.98 2.67
CA THR A 54 -0.49 19.14 3.47
C THR A 54 0.90 19.63 3.08
N ILE A 55 1.85 18.71 2.87
CA ILE A 55 3.20 19.05 2.37
C ILE A 55 3.13 19.63 0.94
N ALA A 56 2.31 19.03 0.07
CA ALA A 56 2.13 19.50 -1.31
C ALA A 56 1.53 20.92 -1.40
N ALA A 57 0.78 21.34 -0.38
CA ALA A 57 0.18 22.68 -0.35
C ALA A 57 1.23 23.79 -0.15
N GLN A 58 2.42 23.48 0.38
CA GLN A 58 3.46 24.47 0.64
C GLN A 58 4.35 24.78 -0.56
N SER A 59 4.46 23.86 -1.51
CA SER A 59 5.37 24.01 -2.65
C SER A 59 4.86 23.25 -3.86
N SER A 60 5.14 23.79 -5.05
CA SER A 60 4.93 23.08 -6.32
C SER A 60 5.90 21.91 -6.51
N ALA A 61 6.92 21.78 -5.67
CA ALA A 61 7.86 20.68 -5.74
C ALA A 61 7.23 19.35 -5.28
N PRO A 62 7.68 18.20 -5.83
CA PRO A 62 7.08 16.93 -5.45
C PRO A 62 7.25 16.62 -3.95
N PRO A 63 6.15 16.29 -3.22
CA PRO A 63 6.16 16.06 -1.78
C PRO A 63 6.69 14.68 -1.39
N VAL A 64 6.88 13.78 -2.37
CA VAL A 64 7.24 12.37 -2.19
C VAL A 64 8.43 12.02 -3.08
N VAL A 65 9.39 11.29 -2.54
CA VAL A 65 10.47 10.64 -3.29
C VAL A 65 10.40 9.13 -3.12
N VAL A 66 10.72 8.42 -4.20
CA VAL A 66 10.72 6.95 -4.26
C VAL A 66 12.09 6.39 -4.64
N GLU A 67 13.10 7.25 -4.76
CA GLU A 67 14.47 6.88 -5.06
C GLU A 67 15.42 7.71 -4.19
N ALA A 68 16.42 7.04 -3.61
CA ALA A 68 17.43 7.70 -2.77
C ALA A 68 18.36 8.63 -3.58
N THR A 69 18.40 8.52 -4.91
CA THR A 69 19.08 9.50 -5.80
C THR A 69 18.52 10.91 -5.66
N ALA A 70 17.29 11.06 -5.16
CA ALA A 70 16.69 12.37 -4.94
C ALA A 70 17.45 13.23 -3.91
N TYR A 71 18.13 12.60 -2.94
CA TYR A 71 18.94 13.29 -1.94
C TYR A 71 20.07 14.12 -2.55
N ASP A 72 20.56 13.74 -3.74
CA ASP A 72 21.62 14.47 -4.44
C ASP A 72 21.16 15.83 -4.97
N ARG A 73 19.84 16.02 -5.15
CA ARG A 73 19.23 17.26 -5.65
C ARG A 73 18.75 18.21 -4.57
N PHE A 74 18.71 17.77 -3.31
CA PHE A 74 18.31 18.62 -2.20
C PHE A 74 19.44 19.55 -1.75
N ALA A 75 19.09 20.80 -1.47
CA ALA A 75 20.03 21.83 -1.01
C ALA A 75 20.75 21.43 0.29
N GLY A 76 20.15 20.55 1.10
CA GLY A 76 20.64 20.22 2.44
C GLY A 76 19.96 21.14 3.44
N ASN A 77 20.59 22.27 3.75
CA ASN A 77 20.07 23.27 4.67
C ASN A 77 18.62 23.71 4.32
N GLY A 78 17.79 23.89 5.35
CA GLY A 78 16.37 24.23 5.20
C GLY A 78 15.48 23.11 4.65
N THR A 79 16.04 21.93 4.31
CA THR A 79 15.27 20.78 3.83
C THR A 79 15.12 19.72 4.93
N LEU A 80 13.88 19.28 5.16
CA LEU A 80 13.53 18.13 5.99
C LEU A 80 13.12 16.95 5.08
N VAL A 81 13.75 15.80 5.31
CA VAL A 81 13.30 14.53 4.73
C VAL A 81 12.73 13.65 5.83
N VAL A 82 11.50 13.18 5.64
CA VAL A 82 10.78 12.32 6.58
C VAL A 82 10.79 10.90 6.05
N ILE A 83 11.55 10.03 6.71
CA ILE A 83 11.62 8.59 6.44
C ILE A 83 10.63 7.91 7.39
N GLN A 84 9.57 7.32 6.85
CA GLN A 84 8.58 6.59 7.65
C GLN A 84 8.75 5.09 7.43
N ALA A 85 9.03 4.40 8.53
CA ALA A 85 9.01 2.97 8.64
C ALA A 85 9.73 2.23 7.50
N PRO A 86 11.03 2.51 7.25
CA PRO A 86 11.76 1.87 6.16
C PRO A 86 11.82 0.36 6.41
N ARG A 87 11.49 -0.43 5.39
CA ARG A 87 11.37 -1.90 5.55
C ARG A 87 12.39 -2.65 4.73
N ASP A 88 12.87 -2.05 3.65
CA ASP A 88 14.06 -2.51 2.96
C ASP A 88 15.31 -1.92 3.62
N ALA A 89 16.38 -2.72 3.67
CA ALA A 89 17.66 -2.24 4.18
C ALA A 89 18.28 -1.25 3.19
N TYR A 90 18.85 -0.17 3.72
CA TYR A 90 19.55 0.81 2.89
C TYR A 90 20.85 0.22 2.34
N THR A 91 21.11 0.46 1.05
CA THR A 91 22.41 0.11 0.46
C THR A 91 23.50 1.06 0.92
N ALA A 92 24.77 0.65 0.80
CA ALA A 92 25.91 1.51 1.12
C ALA A 92 25.89 2.84 0.34
N ALA A 93 25.46 2.81 -0.93
CA ALA A 93 25.33 4.00 -1.75
C ALA A 93 24.24 4.94 -1.22
N ASP A 94 23.09 4.40 -0.82
CA ASP A 94 21.98 5.21 -0.32
C ASP A 94 22.31 5.84 1.04
N ILE A 95 22.97 5.09 1.92
CA ILE A 95 23.51 5.62 3.19
C ILE A 95 24.46 6.79 2.92
N GLN A 96 25.34 6.69 1.92
CA GLN A 96 26.24 7.79 1.57
C GLN A 96 25.49 9.02 1.09
N ARG A 97 24.40 8.86 0.32
CA ARG A 97 23.55 9.98 -0.12
C ARG A 97 22.87 10.66 1.07
N VAL A 98 22.30 9.89 1.99
CA VAL A 98 21.68 10.43 3.21
C VAL A 98 22.73 11.15 4.06
N ARG A 99 23.92 10.55 4.27
CA ARG A 99 25.03 11.21 4.98
C ARG A 99 25.46 12.51 4.32
N ALA A 100 25.61 12.53 3.00
CA ALA A 100 25.99 13.73 2.26
C ALA A 100 24.92 14.82 2.39
N PHE A 101 23.64 14.46 2.33
CA PHE A 101 22.53 15.38 2.55
C PHE A 101 22.56 16.01 3.95
N VAL A 102 22.74 15.18 4.99
CA VAL A 102 22.86 15.65 6.38
C VAL A 102 24.11 16.53 6.55
N ALA A 103 25.25 16.16 5.95
CA ALA A 103 26.47 16.95 5.99
C ALA A 103 26.32 18.35 5.33
N ARG A 104 25.41 18.51 4.36
CA ARG A 104 25.03 19.81 3.77
C ARG A 104 24.05 20.63 4.63
N GLY A 105 23.77 20.20 5.86
CA GLY A 105 22.86 20.89 6.77
C GLY A 105 21.42 20.38 6.72
N GLY A 106 21.15 19.27 6.04
CA GLY A 106 19.81 18.68 5.97
C GLY A 106 19.34 18.08 7.29
N THR A 107 18.03 18.10 7.50
CA THR A 107 17.37 17.40 8.61
C THR A 107 16.74 16.11 8.10
N VAL A 108 17.00 15.00 8.76
CA VAL A 108 16.31 13.72 8.51
C VAL A 108 15.47 13.38 9.74
N LEU A 109 14.16 13.22 9.58
CA LEU A 109 13.28 12.67 10.60
C LEU A 109 12.98 11.22 10.26
N ILE A 110 13.26 10.31 11.20
CA ILE A 110 12.98 8.88 11.05
C ILE A 110 11.89 8.49 12.05
N ALA A 111 10.75 8.05 11.54
CA ALA A 111 9.60 7.60 12.33
C ALA A 111 9.46 6.08 12.19
N GLU A 112 9.70 5.34 13.27
CA GLU A 112 9.66 3.86 13.25
C GLU A 112 9.40 3.30 14.66
N ASP A 113 8.67 2.19 14.71
CA ASP A 113 8.32 1.44 15.91
C ASP A 113 9.08 0.09 16.02
N ARG A 114 9.77 -0.35 14.96
CA ARG A 114 10.52 -1.63 14.92
C ARG A 114 12.03 -1.45 15.04
N ARG A 115 12.67 -2.45 15.66
CA ARG A 115 14.14 -2.49 15.88
C ARG A 115 15.00 -2.67 14.63
N THR A 116 14.46 -3.17 13.52
CA THR A 116 15.22 -3.90 12.48
C THR A 116 16.13 -3.00 11.63
N ALA A 117 15.75 -2.72 10.38
CA ALA A 117 16.58 -2.01 9.41
C ALA A 117 16.92 -0.57 9.88
N THR A 118 16.01 0.05 10.63
CA THR A 118 16.16 1.43 11.10
C THR A 118 17.30 1.61 12.09
N ASN A 119 17.53 0.66 13.03
CA ASN A 119 18.66 0.80 13.95
C ASN A 119 20.01 0.65 13.23
N GLN A 120 20.06 -0.15 12.17
CA GLN A 120 21.25 -0.25 11.32
C GLN A 120 21.50 1.06 10.56
N LEU A 121 20.45 1.64 9.97
CA LEU A 121 20.52 2.95 9.33
C LEU A 121 21.01 4.02 10.33
N LEU A 122 20.42 4.10 11.52
CA LEU A 122 20.82 5.05 12.57
C LEU A 122 22.29 4.90 12.94
N ALA A 123 22.76 3.67 13.15
CA ALA A 123 24.18 3.39 13.43
C ALA A 123 25.09 3.83 12.27
N GLN A 124 24.69 3.53 11.04
CA GLN A 124 25.43 3.92 9.84
C GLN A 124 25.37 5.43 9.59
N LEU A 125 24.37 6.16 10.06
CA LEU A 125 24.36 7.62 10.05
C LEU A 125 25.23 8.25 11.16
N GLY A 126 25.77 7.44 12.07
CA GLY A 126 26.53 7.92 13.22
C GLY A 126 25.66 8.46 14.35
N VAL A 127 24.38 8.10 14.36
CA VAL A 127 23.41 8.48 15.40
C VAL A 127 23.48 7.45 16.53
N SER A 128 23.44 7.90 17.78
CA SER A 128 23.40 7.06 18.98
C SER A 128 22.03 6.43 19.25
N ALA A 129 20.96 7.12 18.84
CA ALA A 129 19.56 6.73 19.08
C ALA A 129 19.25 5.29 18.64
N ARG A 130 18.69 4.45 19.52
CA ARG A 130 18.25 3.08 19.17
C ARG A 130 16.84 2.80 19.62
N LEU A 131 16.01 2.31 18.70
CA LEU A 131 14.65 1.86 18.96
C LEU A 131 14.66 0.59 19.82
N ASP A 132 13.71 0.51 20.75
CA ASP A 132 13.46 -0.66 21.57
C ASP A 132 12.51 -1.66 20.89
N GLY A 133 11.54 -1.25 20.10
CA GLY A 133 10.58 -2.16 19.45
C GLY A 133 9.68 -3.00 20.35
N ARG A 134 9.80 -2.93 21.69
CA ARG A 134 8.76 -3.45 22.58
C ARG A 134 7.59 -2.47 22.64
N PRO A 135 6.33 -2.95 22.68
CA PRO A 135 5.17 -2.09 22.80
C PRO A 135 5.25 -1.20 24.04
N LEU A 136 5.07 0.11 23.83
CA LEU A 136 4.97 1.10 24.88
C LEU A 136 3.51 1.24 25.32
N ARG A 137 3.28 1.32 26.63
CA ARG A 137 1.98 1.61 27.21
C ARG A 137 2.11 2.70 28.27
N ASP A 138 1.16 3.64 28.30
CA ASP A 138 1.07 4.68 29.32
C ASP A 138 -0.35 4.68 29.91
N PRO A 139 -0.56 4.19 31.15
CA PRO A 139 -1.87 4.17 31.79
C PRO A 139 -2.26 5.53 32.41
N GLN A 140 -1.38 6.53 32.41
CA GLN A 140 -1.65 7.85 33.00
C GLN A 140 -2.01 8.89 31.94
N GLN A 141 -1.27 8.92 30.83
CA GLN A 141 -1.42 9.91 29.76
C GLN A 141 -1.65 9.18 28.44
N TYR A 142 -2.92 8.97 28.07
CA TYR A 142 -3.25 8.23 26.86
C TYR A 142 -4.56 8.67 26.20
N TYR A 143 -4.70 8.33 24.92
CA TYR A 143 -5.93 8.51 24.16
C TYR A 143 -6.67 7.18 23.97
N ARG A 144 -7.83 7.03 24.61
CA ARG A 144 -8.75 5.87 24.55
C ARG A 144 -8.18 4.54 25.06
N SER A 145 -6.90 4.24 24.82
CA SER A 145 -6.20 3.05 25.29
C SER A 145 -4.77 3.41 25.71
N PRO A 146 -4.19 2.76 26.75
CA PRO A 146 -2.79 2.94 27.14
C PRO A 146 -1.78 2.68 26.02
N ALA A 147 -2.16 1.93 24.99
CA ALA A 147 -1.34 1.71 23.79
C ALA A 147 -1.24 2.95 22.88
N LEU A 148 -1.96 4.04 23.18
CA LEU A 148 -1.84 5.33 22.50
C LEU A 148 -1.42 6.44 23.47
N PRO A 149 -0.17 6.43 23.97
CA PRO A 149 0.32 7.46 24.87
C PRO A 149 0.20 8.88 24.29
N VAL A 150 -0.25 9.82 25.11
CA VAL A 150 -0.21 11.26 24.81
C VAL A 150 1.06 11.82 25.43
N ILE A 151 1.91 12.39 24.59
CA ILE A 151 3.23 12.89 24.94
C ILE A 151 3.12 14.40 25.15
N THR A 152 3.27 14.85 26.40
CA THR A 152 3.17 16.27 26.80
C THR A 152 4.52 16.84 27.27
N ASP A 153 5.47 15.99 27.66
CA ASP A 153 6.83 16.42 27.97
C ASP A 153 7.63 16.56 26.66
N THR A 154 7.50 17.72 26.02
CA THR A 154 8.23 18.09 24.81
C THR A 154 9.28 19.18 25.10
N ALA A 155 10.48 19.00 24.57
CA ALA A 155 11.58 19.92 24.84
C ALA A 155 11.41 21.23 24.05
N ASN A 156 11.32 22.35 24.76
CA ASN A 156 11.19 23.69 24.18
C ASN A 156 12.38 24.13 23.31
N ASN A 157 13.58 23.60 23.56
CA ASN A 157 14.79 23.89 22.78
C ASN A 157 15.06 22.80 21.73
N SER A 158 14.04 22.44 20.95
CA SER A 158 14.13 21.39 19.93
C SER A 158 13.38 21.72 18.64
N THR A 159 13.46 20.83 17.65
CA THR A 159 12.62 20.87 16.44
C THR A 159 11.13 20.75 16.73
N LEU A 160 10.76 20.34 17.95
CA LEU A 160 9.38 20.24 18.42
C LEU A 160 8.90 21.48 19.19
N ARG A 161 9.69 22.56 19.22
CA ARG A 161 9.31 23.80 19.92
C ARG A 161 7.93 24.28 19.50
N GLY A 162 7.03 24.47 20.46
CA GLY A 162 5.65 24.91 20.22
C GLY A 162 4.66 23.78 19.94
N VAL A 163 5.09 22.52 20.03
CA VAL A 163 4.20 21.35 20.05
C VAL A 163 3.94 21.00 21.51
N ASP A 164 2.77 21.39 22.03
CA ASP A 164 2.40 21.16 23.42
C ASP A 164 2.16 19.68 23.71
N GLU A 165 1.54 18.97 22.77
CA GLU A 165 1.36 17.53 22.86
C GLU A 165 1.30 16.87 21.48
N PHE A 166 1.59 15.58 21.43
CA PHE A 166 1.27 14.72 20.30
C PHE A 166 1.05 13.30 20.79
N THR A 167 0.42 12.46 19.97
CA THR A 167 0.00 11.11 20.38
C THR A 167 0.72 10.07 19.56
N LEU A 168 1.25 9.07 20.26
CA LEU A 168 1.75 7.85 19.64
C LEU A 168 0.59 6.87 19.46
N ASN A 169 0.68 6.03 18.44
CA ASN A 169 -0.24 4.94 18.19
C ASN A 169 0.55 3.63 18.11
N ARG A 170 0.56 2.91 19.25
CA ARG A 170 1.29 1.65 19.42
C ARG A 170 2.80 1.78 19.16
N GLY A 171 3.38 2.90 19.58
CA GLY A 171 4.81 3.16 19.47
C GLY A 171 5.68 2.30 20.40
N THR A 172 6.98 2.58 20.35
CA THR A 172 8.00 2.02 21.24
C THR A 172 8.77 3.14 21.94
N VAL A 173 9.97 2.86 22.45
CA VAL A 173 10.87 3.83 23.10
C VAL A 173 12.27 3.82 22.50
N LEU A 174 13.06 4.81 22.88
CA LEU A 174 14.49 4.90 22.57
C LEU A 174 15.31 4.38 23.78
N ARG A 175 16.29 3.49 23.53
CA ARG A 175 17.11 2.86 24.60
C ARG A 175 18.42 3.58 24.89
N SER A 176 19.01 4.19 23.87
CA SER A 176 20.24 4.95 23.95
C SER A 176 19.95 6.27 23.26
N THR A 177 20.36 7.37 23.90
CA THR A 177 20.28 8.72 23.36
C THR A 177 21.52 9.45 23.89
N ASP A 178 22.62 9.43 23.14
CA ASP A 178 23.68 10.43 23.36
C ASP A 178 23.23 11.79 22.79
N GLY A 179 22.28 11.76 21.83
CA GLY A 179 21.46 12.90 21.45
C GLY A 179 20.46 13.30 22.54
N THR A 180 20.07 14.57 22.57
CA THR A 180 19.12 15.09 23.57
C THR A 180 17.75 14.46 23.34
N ALA A 181 17.18 13.78 24.34
CA ALA A 181 15.78 13.40 24.32
C ALA A 181 14.92 14.67 24.21
N ILE A 182 14.07 14.73 23.19
CA ILE A 182 13.23 15.91 22.90
C ILE A 182 11.76 15.68 23.21
N ALA A 183 11.38 14.43 23.49
CA ALA A 183 10.07 14.12 24.02
C ALA A 183 10.11 12.83 24.87
N ASN A 184 9.42 12.83 26.01
CA ASN A 184 9.34 11.67 26.90
C ASN A 184 7.90 11.34 27.29
N THR A 185 7.68 10.08 27.64
CA THR A 185 6.42 9.63 28.23
C THR A 185 6.27 10.12 29.67
N SER A 186 5.08 9.91 30.25
CA SER A 186 4.89 10.10 31.69
C SER A 186 5.79 9.17 32.51
N ALA A 187 5.93 9.46 33.81
CA ALA A 187 6.65 8.61 34.75
C ALA A 187 6.00 7.24 34.98
N PHE A 188 4.77 7.04 34.49
CA PHE A 188 3.97 5.84 34.68
C PHE A 188 3.88 4.98 33.42
N ALA A 189 4.64 5.29 32.37
CA ALA A 189 4.73 4.42 31.22
C ALA A 189 5.51 3.14 31.53
N TYR A 190 5.19 2.06 30.82
CA TYR A 190 5.89 0.77 30.89
C TYR A 190 6.03 0.14 29.50
N LEU A 191 7.00 -0.76 29.37
CA LEU A 191 7.17 -1.58 28.17
C LEU A 191 6.54 -2.93 28.44
N ASP A 192 5.53 -3.27 27.65
CA ASP A 192 4.86 -4.57 27.67
C ASP A 192 5.77 -5.60 26.96
N ARG A 193 6.38 -6.48 27.75
CA ARG A 193 7.44 -7.40 27.31
C ARG A 193 6.87 -8.69 26.76
N ASN A 194 5.72 -9.13 27.25
CA ASN A 194 5.08 -10.38 26.88
C ASN A 194 3.83 -10.19 26.00
N GLY A 195 3.42 -8.94 25.76
CA GLY A 195 2.28 -8.58 24.92
C GLY A 195 0.93 -8.86 25.58
N ASN A 196 0.86 -8.97 26.91
CA ASN A 196 -0.37 -9.30 27.63
C ASN A 196 -1.21 -8.07 28.01
N GLU A 197 -0.75 -6.86 27.64
CA GLU A 197 -1.40 -5.59 27.88
C GLU A 197 -1.53 -5.16 29.36
N GLN A 198 -0.85 -5.85 30.26
CA GLN A 198 -0.89 -5.66 31.71
C GLN A 198 0.51 -5.41 32.26
N LEU A 199 0.58 -4.68 33.38
CA LEU A 199 1.87 -4.49 34.05
C LEU A 199 2.23 -5.75 34.84
N ASP A 200 3.36 -6.36 34.47
CA ASP A 200 3.90 -7.52 35.18
C ASP A 200 5.02 -7.19 36.17
N SER A 201 5.32 -8.13 37.08
CA SER A 201 6.39 -8.00 38.09
C SER A 201 7.79 -7.70 37.51
N GLY A 202 8.05 -8.04 36.25
CA GLY A 202 9.30 -7.77 35.53
C GLY A 202 9.33 -6.44 34.77
N GLU A 203 8.23 -5.71 34.77
CA GLU A 203 8.04 -4.44 34.09
C GLU A 203 8.03 -3.30 35.11
N ARG A 204 8.48 -2.12 34.67
CA ARG A 204 8.67 -1.00 35.58
C ARG A 204 8.12 0.26 34.95
N PHE A 205 7.35 0.97 35.77
CA PHE A 205 6.99 2.34 35.51
C PHE A 205 8.23 3.21 35.49
N ARG A 206 8.38 3.99 34.42
CA ARG A 206 9.37 5.05 34.30
C ARG A 206 9.00 5.93 33.11
N SER A 207 9.59 7.12 33.10
CA SER A 207 9.64 7.91 31.88
C SER A 207 10.62 7.29 30.88
N TYR A 208 10.20 7.26 29.62
CA TYR A 208 10.98 6.76 28.49
C TYR A 208 11.07 7.84 27.41
N PRO A 209 12.26 8.03 26.79
CA PRO A 209 12.38 8.89 25.64
C PRO A 209 11.69 8.24 24.43
N VAL A 210 10.88 9.02 23.74
CA VAL A 210 10.12 8.62 22.54
C VAL A 210 10.46 9.45 21.31
N ALA A 211 11.10 10.60 21.52
CA ALA A 211 11.76 11.31 20.45
C ALA A 211 13.15 11.80 20.90
N SER A 212 14.10 11.80 19.99
CA SER A 212 15.44 12.33 20.21
C SER A 212 15.91 13.17 19.03
N SER A 213 16.82 14.10 19.29
CA SER A 213 17.49 14.86 18.25
C SER A 213 18.99 14.82 18.45
N GLU A 214 19.70 14.51 17.37
CA GLU A 214 21.15 14.43 17.35
C GLU A 214 21.72 15.25 16.19
N GLN A 215 22.76 16.02 16.48
CA GLN A 215 23.47 16.76 15.45
C GLN A 215 24.50 15.84 14.77
N VAL A 216 24.45 15.76 13.45
CA VAL A 216 25.36 14.94 12.65
C VAL A 216 26.03 15.85 11.63
N GLY A 217 27.30 16.19 11.88
CA GLY A 217 27.98 17.22 11.11
C GLY A 217 27.23 18.56 11.17
N SER A 218 26.97 19.16 10.00
CA SER A 218 26.22 20.42 9.90
C SER A 218 24.69 20.25 9.97
N GLY A 219 24.19 19.02 9.86
CA GLY A 219 22.76 18.71 9.82
C GLY A 219 22.27 18.05 11.10
N ARG A 220 21.09 17.43 11.01
CA ARG A 220 20.40 16.87 12.18
C ARG A 220 19.65 15.60 11.82
N VAL A 221 19.65 14.65 12.76
CA VAL A 221 18.75 13.49 12.70
C VAL A 221 17.79 13.57 13.88
N VAL A 222 16.50 13.44 13.59
CA VAL A 222 15.42 13.35 14.56
C VAL A 222 14.85 11.95 14.48
N VAL A 223 14.66 11.29 15.61
CA VAL A 223 14.05 9.95 15.66
C VAL A 223 12.78 10.03 16.48
N VAL A 224 11.69 9.48 15.96
CA VAL A 224 10.39 9.35 16.64
C VAL A 224 10.05 7.87 16.70
N SER A 225 9.72 7.36 17.89
CA SER A 225 9.54 5.94 18.15
C SER A 225 8.19 5.35 17.73
N ASP A 226 7.58 5.92 16.69
CA ASP A 226 6.31 5.49 16.14
C ASP A 226 6.24 5.79 14.64
N SER A 227 6.04 4.76 13.82
CA SER A 227 5.88 4.89 12.37
C SER A 227 4.56 5.53 11.95
N SER A 228 3.56 5.53 12.82
CA SER A 228 2.18 5.90 12.52
C SER A 228 1.80 7.30 12.99
N VAL A 229 2.73 8.06 13.58
CA VAL A 229 2.46 9.41 14.13
C VAL A 229 1.87 10.39 13.10
N PHE A 230 2.07 10.14 11.80
CA PHE A 230 1.61 10.96 10.69
C PHE A 230 0.58 10.27 9.77
N ILE A 231 -0.03 9.14 10.18
CA ILE A 231 -1.13 8.55 9.40
C ILE A 231 -2.36 9.45 9.42
N ASN A 232 -3.24 9.26 8.45
CA ASN A 232 -4.47 10.03 8.26
C ASN A 232 -5.28 10.10 9.55
N GLN A 233 -5.54 8.97 10.21
CA GLN A 233 -6.28 8.93 11.47
C GLN A 233 -5.60 9.69 12.61
N MET A 234 -4.26 9.65 12.67
CA MET A 234 -3.52 10.35 13.72
C MET A 234 -3.46 11.85 13.48
N LEU A 235 -3.43 12.29 12.22
CA LEU A 235 -3.47 13.71 11.86
C LEU A 235 -4.82 14.39 12.10
N GLU A 236 -5.90 13.63 12.33
CA GLU A 236 -7.17 14.19 12.84
C GLU A 236 -7.03 14.67 14.30
N ARG A 237 -5.99 14.23 15.02
CA ARG A 237 -5.71 14.71 16.38
C ARG A 237 -4.99 16.06 16.32
N PRO A 238 -5.47 17.10 17.04
CA PRO A 238 -4.88 18.43 16.99
C PRO A 238 -3.37 18.48 17.28
N GLY A 239 -2.89 17.69 18.27
CA GLY A 239 -1.46 17.64 18.61
C GLY A 239 -0.57 17.07 17.50
N ASN A 240 -0.99 15.99 16.83
CA ASN A 240 -0.25 15.41 15.71
C ASN A 240 -0.31 16.32 14.47
N GLN A 241 -1.43 16.99 14.24
CA GLN A 241 -1.53 18.01 13.18
C GLN A 241 -0.60 19.19 13.46
N ALA A 242 -0.57 19.69 14.70
CA ALA A 242 0.33 20.76 15.12
C ALA A 242 1.80 20.35 14.97
N LEU A 243 2.14 19.10 15.29
CA LEU A 243 3.47 18.54 15.05
C LEU A 243 3.86 18.61 13.56
N LEU A 244 3.00 18.16 12.65
CA LEU A 244 3.26 18.22 11.21
C LEU A 244 3.41 19.68 10.74
N THR A 245 2.48 20.56 11.11
CA THR A 245 2.53 21.99 10.77
C THR A 245 3.82 22.63 11.29
N ARG A 246 4.26 22.29 12.50
CA ARG A 246 5.49 22.82 13.06
C ARG A 246 6.73 22.39 12.27
N LEU A 247 6.79 21.13 11.84
CA LEU A 247 7.86 20.63 10.99
C LEU A 247 7.90 21.34 9.64
N LEU A 248 6.72 21.64 9.10
CA LEU A 248 6.55 22.40 7.87
C LEU A 248 6.98 23.87 8.02
N ASP A 249 6.61 24.53 9.11
CA ASP A 249 6.97 25.94 9.37
C ASP A 249 8.44 26.14 9.76
N SER A 250 9.15 25.06 10.15
CA SER A 250 10.58 25.12 10.51
C SER A 250 11.52 24.89 9.33
N HIS A 251 11.01 24.51 8.16
CA HIS A 251 11.84 24.11 7.02
C HIS A 251 11.28 24.71 5.73
N ASP A 252 12.17 25.19 4.87
CA ASP A 252 11.79 25.72 3.55
C ASP A 252 11.18 24.65 2.64
N ARG A 253 11.56 23.38 2.90
CA ARG A 253 11.07 22.23 2.14
C ARG A 253 10.95 21.00 3.02
N VAL A 254 9.79 20.36 2.98
CA VAL A 254 9.58 19.03 3.58
C VAL A 254 9.29 18.02 2.48
N VAL A 255 9.87 16.82 2.58
CA VAL A 255 9.67 15.73 1.62
C VAL A 255 9.49 14.43 2.37
N LEU A 256 8.55 13.58 1.93
CA LEU A 256 8.40 12.22 2.41
C LEU A 256 9.25 11.25 1.57
N ASP A 257 10.05 10.44 2.24
CA ASP A 257 10.89 9.42 1.61
C ASP A 257 10.24 8.04 1.70
N TYR A 258 9.93 7.48 0.52
CA TYR A 258 9.39 6.15 0.30
C TYR A 258 10.32 5.26 -0.52
N SER A 259 11.59 5.63 -0.67
CA SER A 259 12.58 4.87 -1.45
C SER A 259 12.85 3.46 -0.92
N HIS A 260 12.61 3.22 0.37
CA HIS A 260 12.80 1.94 1.05
C HIS A 260 11.52 1.49 1.79
N ALA A 261 10.36 1.99 1.38
CA ALA A 261 9.07 1.55 1.89
C ALA A 261 8.66 0.21 1.23
N PRO A 262 8.12 -0.76 1.99
CA PRO A 262 7.86 -2.10 1.51
C PRO A 262 6.76 -2.06 0.46
N GLY A 263 7.00 -2.75 -0.65
CA GLY A 263 5.96 -2.97 -1.65
C GLY A 263 5.42 -1.68 -2.24
N THR A 264 6.27 -0.74 -2.67
CA THR A 264 5.89 0.20 -3.73
C THR A 264 5.70 -0.66 -4.99
N PRO A 265 4.46 -1.09 -5.33
CA PRO A 265 4.27 -2.01 -6.43
C PRO A 265 4.75 -1.29 -7.70
N PRO A 266 5.32 -2.00 -8.69
CA PRO A 266 5.75 -1.38 -9.94
C PRO A 266 4.63 -0.56 -10.60
N VAL A 267 3.37 -0.93 -10.38
CA VAL A 267 2.20 -0.15 -10.82
C VAL A 267 2.09 1.21 -10.11
N VAL A 268 2.41 1.34 -8.82
CA VAL A 268 2.43 2.64 -8.12
C VAL A 268 3.60 3.49 -8.62
N VAL A 269 4.76 2.89 -8.89
CA VAL A 269 5.90 3.60 -9.49
C VAL A 269 5.55 4.09 -10.92
N LEU A 270 4.94 3.22 -11.73
CA LEU A 270 4.44 3.54 -13.07
C LEU A 270 3.36 4.63 -13.01
N TRP A 271 2.46 4.54 -12.04
CA TRP A 271 1.41 5.53 -11.80
C TRP A 271 1.99 6.89 -11.43
N LEU A 272 2.98 6.93 -10.53
CA LEU A 272 3.70 8.13 -10.14
C LEU A 272 4.45 8.75 -11.32
N TRP A 273 5.07 7.92 -12.15
CA TRP A 273 5.72 8.36 -13.38
C TRP A 273 4.71 8.96 -14.37
N LEU A 274 3.57 8.29 -14.58
CA LEU A 274 2.50 8.76 -15.47
C LEU A 274 1.91 10.09 -14.99
N HIS A 275 1.72 10.27 -13.69
CA HIS A 275 1.19 11.52 -13.11
C HIS A 275 2.16 12.69 -13.17
N ARG A 276 3.47 12.41 -13.16
CA ARG A 276 4.50 13.45 -13.27
C ARG A 276 4.76 13.88 -14.71
N THR A 277 4.26 13.14 -15.70
CA THR A 277 4.71 13.24 -17.08
C THR A 277 3.56 13.64 -18.01
N VAL A 278 3.43 14.95 -18.28
CA VAL A 278 2.35 15.53 -19.10
C VAL A 278 2.26 14.89 -20.50
N TRP A 279 3.40 14.59 -21.13
CA TRP A 279 3.41 13.94 -22.44
C TRP A 279 2.96 12.47 -22.37
N ALA A 280 3.22 11.76 -21.27
CA ALA A 280 2.76 10.39 -21.08
C ALA A 280 1.24 10.35 -20.93
N GLN A 281 0.65 11.33 -20.24
CA GLN A 281 -0.80 11.54 -20.18
C GLN A 281 -1.39 11.86 -21.57
N ALA A 282 -0.71 12.70 -22.37
CA ALA A 282 -1.13 13.02 -23.73
C ALA A 282 -1.04 11.80 -24.67
N VAL A 283 -0.03 10.94 -24.52
CA VAL A 283 0.09 9.68 -25.27
C VAL A 283 -1.02 8.71 -24.88
N LEU A 284 -1.32 8.57 -23.59
CA LEU A 284 -2.39 7.70 -23.10
C LEU A 284 -3.78 8.18 -23.56
N GLY A 285 -4.03 9.49 -23.47
CA GLY A 285 -5.22 10.11 -24.04
C GLY A 285 -5.29 9.95 -25.56
N GLY A 286 -4.16 10.09 -26.24
CA GLY A 286 -4.03 9.86 -27.68
C GLY A 286 -4.38 8.43 -28.08
N PHE A 287 -3.87 7.42 -27.37
CA PHE A 287 -4.23 6.02 -27.58
C PHE A 287 -5.71 5.75 -27.33
N ALA A 288 -6.32 6.35 -26.30
CA ALA A 288 -7.74 6.24 -26.05
C ALA A 288 -8.57 6.83 -27.21
N CYS A 289 -8.17 8.00 -27.72
CA CYS A 289 -8.79 8.60 -28.91
C CYS A 289 -8.60 7.72 -30.16
N LEU A 290 -7.40 7.17 -30.38
CA LEU A 290 -7.09 6.32 -31.53
C LEU A 290 -7.86 5.00 -31.47
N ALA A 291 -8.02 4.41 -30.28
CA ALA A 291 -8.86 3.23 -30.06
C ALA A 291 -10.34 3.55 -30.33
N ALA A 292 -10.85 4.70 -29.88
CA ALA A 292 -12.20 5.14 -30.18
C ALA A 292 -12.42 5.38 -31.69
N VAL A 293 -11.44 5.93 -32.40
CA VAL A 293 -11.48 6.14 -33.84
C VAL A 293 -11.39 4.81 -34.61
N MET A 294 -10.50 3.91 -34.22
CA MET A 294 -10.41 2.56 -34.82
C MET A 294 -11.68 1.74 -34.56
N TRP A 295 -12.33 1.93 -33.42
CA TRP A 295 -13.60 1.27 -33.09
C TRP A 295 -14.77 1.79 -33.94
N THR A 296 -14.76 3.08 -34.32
CA THR A 296 -15.79 3.67 -35.19
C THR A 296 -15.55 3.40 -36.68
N HIS A 297 -14.31 3.07 -37.07
CA HIS A 297 -13.97 2.81 -38.47
C HIS A 297 -14.23 1.35 -38.90
N ARG A 298 -15.36 1.12 -39.57
CA ARG A 298 -15.85 -0.21 -40.04
C ARG A 298 -14.81 -1.07 -40.79
N GLY A 299 -13.86 -0.45 -41.50
CA GLY A 299 -12.82 -1.16 -42.27
C GLY A 299 -11.74 -1.85 -41.42
N VAL A 300 -11.46 -1.36 -40.20
CA VAL A 300 -10.48 -1.99 -39.29
C VAL A 300 -11.10 -3.20 -38.59
N GLN A 301 -12.42 -3.15 -38.32
CA GLN A 301 -13.17 -4.24 -37.72
C GLN A 301 -13.22 -5.50 -38.60
N GLN A 302 -13.33 -5.35 -39.93
CA GLN A 302 -13.31 -6.50 -40.84
C GLN A 302 -11.93 -7.19 -40.90
N ARG A 303 -10.82 -6.45 -40.73
CA ARG A 303 -9.48 -7.05 -40.71
C ARG A 303 -9.17 -7.73 -39.37
N LEU A 304 -9.59 -7.15 -38.25
CA LEU A 304 -9.41 -7.74 -36.92
C LEU A 304 -10.25 -9.01 -36.74
N SER A 305 -11.49 -9.07 -37.26
CA SER A 305 -12.29 -10.30 -37.22
C SER A 305 -11.68 -11.42 -38.09
N THR A 306 -11.04 -11.07 -39.21
CA THR A 306 -10.37 -12.04 -40.07
C THR A 306 -9.12 -12.64 -39.41
N VAL A 307 -8.34 -11.81 -38.69
CA VAL A 307 -7.16 -12.28 -37.93
C VAL A 307 -7.58 -13.06 -36.68
N ALA A 308 -8.60 -12.59 -35.95
CA ALA A 308 -9.14 -13.30 -34.79
C ALA A 308 -9.72 -14.67 -35.18
N ALA A 309 -10.44 -14.77 -36.30
CA ALA A 309 -10.92 -16.03 -36.84
C ALA A 309 -9.77 -16.98 -37.21
N HIS A 310 -8.65 -16.45 -37.72
CA HIS A 310 -7.45 -17.24 -38.03
C HIS A 310 -6.74 -17.78 -36.78
N VAL A 311 -6.70 -17.01 -35.69
CA VAL A 311 -6.09 -17.42 -34.42
C VAL A 311 -7.00 -18.40 -33.66
N VAL A 312 -8.31 -18.14 -33.61
CA VAL A 312 -9.31 -19.04 -33.00
C VAL A 312 -9.42 -20.35 -33.76
N GLY A 313 -9.40 -20.32 -35.10
CA GLY A 313 -9.39 -21.54 -35.92
C GLY A 313 -8.13 -22.39 -35.74
N ARG A 314 -7.01 -21.78 -35.32
CA ARG A 314 -5.77 -22.51 -35.00
C ARG A 314 -5.79 -23.12 -33.61
N PHE A 315 -6.51 -22.51 -32.65
CA PHE A 315 -6.67 -23.02 -31.29
C PHE A 315 -7.76 -24.09 -31.17
N MET A 316 -8.91 -23.91 -31.85
CA MET A 316 -10.03 -24.86 -31.80
C MET A 316 -9.81 -26.17 -32.58
N ARG A 317 -8.75 -26.27 -33.40
CA ARG A 317 -8.42 -27.52 -34.11
C ARG A 317 -7.85 -28.63 -33.21
N SER A 318 -7.73 -28.38 -31.90
CA SER A 318 -7.16 -29.33 -30.93
C SER A 318 -8.15 -29.90 -29.91
N SER A 319 -9.45 -29.63 -30.02
CA SER A 319 -10.44 -30.20 -29.10
C SER A 319 -11.73 -30.60 -29.81
N SER A 320 -11.66 -31.56 -30.73
CA SER A 320 -12.83 -32.41 -30.99
C SER A 320 -12.91 -33.42 -29.85
N MET A 321 -13.61 -33.07 -28.78
CA MET A 321 -14.14 -34.07 -27.85
C MET A 321 -15.20 -34.84 -28.64
N GLU A 322 -14.77 -35.91 -29.29
CA GLU A 322 -15.67 -36.94 -29.80
C GLU A 322 -16.31 -37.58 -28.57
N SER A 323 -17.59 -37.28 -28.34
CA SER A 323 -18.37 -37.87 -27.27
C SER A 323 -18.54 -39.36 -27.59
N VAL A 324 -17.63 -40.18 -27.09
CA VAL A 324 -17.75 -41.64 -27.16
C VAL A 324 -18.93 -42.04 -26.27
N VAL A 325 -20.06 -42.39 -26.90
CA VAL A 325 -21.20 -42.97 -26.20
C VAL A 325 -20.89 -44.43 -25.96
N LEU A 326 -20.50 -44.76 -24.72
CA LEU A 326 -20.21 -46.14 -24.31
C LEU A 326 -21.52 -46.96 -24.32
N THR A 327 -21.47 -48.14 -24.94
CA THR A 327 -22.61 -49.06 -24.98
C THR A 327 -22.93 -49.56 -23.56
N SER A 328 -24.17 -49.99 -23.30
CA SER A 328 -24.61 -50.34 -21.93
C SER A 328 -23.77 -51.44 -21.28
N ARG A 329 -23.17 -52.35 -22.07
CA ARG A 329 -22.22 -53.36 -21.56
C ARG A 329 -20.87 -52.77 -21.14
N GLU A 330 -20.33 -51.82 -21.90
CA GLU A 330 -19.05 -51.17 -21.59
C GLU A 330 -19.17 -50.28 -20.35
N ARG A 331 -20.34 -49.66 -20.13
CA ARG A 331 -20.61 -48.88 -18.91
C ARG A 331 -20.71 -49.75 -17.66
N VAL A 332 -21.39 -50.90 -17.74
CA VAL A 332 -21.45 -51.86 -16.63
C VAL A 332 -20.04 -52.37 -16.29
N GLN A 333 -19.27 -52.74 -17.30
CA GLN A 333 -17.88 -53.19 -17.10
C GLN A 333 -17.00 -52.11 -16.46
N PHE A 334 -17.10 -50.87 -16.93
CA PHE A 334 -16.35 -49.74 -16.35
C PHE A 334 -16.71 -49.49 -14.88
N LEU A 335 -18.00 -49.54 -14.53
CA LEU A 335 -18.45 -49.33 -13.15
C LEU A 335 -18.04 -50.49 -12.23
N THR A 336 -18.07 -51.73 -12.72
CA THR A 336 -17.60 -52.90 -11.97
C THR A 336 -16.09 -52.86 -11.74
N GLU A 337 -15.29 -52.42 -12.72
CA GLU A 337 -13.84 -52.28 -12.58
C GLU A 337 -13.47 -51.14 -11.61
N ARG A 338 -14.25 -50.06 -11.58
CA ARG A 338 -13.98 -48.89 -10.74
C ARG A 338 -14.49 -49.04 -9.31
N HIS A 339 -15.59 -49.76 -9.13
CA HIS A 339 -16.28 -49.97 -7.85
C HIS A 339 -16.59 -51.46 -7.62
N PRO A 340 -15.56 -52.31 -7.40
CA PRO A 340 -15.72 -53.75 -7.21
C PRO A 340 -16.50 -54.11 -5.94
N GLU A 341 -16.71 -53.15 -5.04
CA GLU A 341 -17.49 -53.29 -3.81
C GLU A 341 -19.02 -53.17 -4.02
N TRP A 342 -19.48 -52.83 -5.23
CA TRP A 342 -20.91 -52.72 -5.54
C TRP A 342 -21.48 -54.04 -6.05
N ASP A 343 -22.66 -54.41 -5.53
CA ASP A 343 -23.37 -55.59 -6.00
C ASP A 343 -23.83 -55.42 -7.46
N THR A 344 -23.87 -56.53 -8.19
CA THR A 344 -24.08 -56.60 -9.64
C THR A 344 -25.43 -55.97 -10.03
N GLU A 345 -26.50 -56.25 -9.25
CA GLU A 345 -27.82 -55.63 -9.46
C GLU A 345 -27.81 -54.11 -9.25
N ARG A 346 -26.91 -53.60 -8.40
CA ARG A 346 -26.79 -52.16 -8.14
C ARG A 346 -26.10 -51.46 -9.30
N VAL A 347 -25.06 -52.08 -9.86
CA VAL A 347 -24.33 -51.54 -11.02
C VAL A 347 -25.24 -51.48 -12.25
N GLU A 348 -26.00 -52.54 -12.52
CA GLU A 348 -26.94 -52.57 -13.65
C GLU A 348 -28.04 -51.52 -13.52
N ARG A 349 -28.63 -51.36 -12.33
CA ARG A 349 -29.68 -50.36 -12.09
C ARG A 349 -29.18 -48.92 -12.28
N ILE A 350 -27.93 -48.64 -11.88
CA ILE A 350 -27.32 -47.33 -12.07
C ILE A 350 -27.04 -47.10 -13.55
N ALA A 351 -26.48 -48.08 -14.26
CA ALA A 351 -26.22 -47.99 -15.70
C ALA A 351 -27.51 -47.70 -16.49
N GLU A 352 -28.61 -48.41 -16.19
CA GLU A 352 -29.92 -48.16 -16.81
C GLU A 352 -30.53 -46.80 -16.43
N SER A 353 -30.32 -46.31 -15.20
CA SER A 353 -30.82 -45.00 -14.80
C SER A 353 -30.12 -43.86 -15.55
N MET A 354 -28.83 -44.03 -15.84
CA MET A 354 -28.05 -43.09 -16.64
C MET A 354 -28.48 -43.10 -18.10
N GLU A 355 -28.92 -44.25 -18.63
CA GLU A 355 -29.47 -44.36 -19.97
C GLU A 355 -30.78 -43.57 -20.11
N ARG A 356 -31.71 -43.73 -19.15
CA ARG A 356 -32.97 -42.96 -19.12
C ARG A 356 -32.76 -41.45 -18.98
N LEU A 357 -31.77 -41.01 -18.21
CA LEU A 357 -31.44 -39.59 -18.09
C LEU A 357 -30.85 -39.02 -19.38
N ASN A 358 -30.06 -39.81 -20.10
CA ASN A 358 -29.46 -39.36 -21.36
C ASN A 358 -30.49 -39.30 -22.50
N GLU A 359 -31.46 -40.23 -22.50
CA GLU A 359 -32.59 -40.22 -23.44
C GLU A 359 -33.56 -39.06 -23.16
N SER A 360 -33.80 -38.74 -21.88
CA SER A 360 -34.53 -37.54 -21.44
C SER A 360 -33.83 -36.24 -21.84
N ALA A 361 -32.50 -36.18 -21.73
CA ALA A 361 -31.72 -34.99 -22.10
C ALA A 361 -31.66 -34.76 -23.62
N ALA A 362 -31.79 -35.82 -24.43
CA ALA A 362 -31.87 -35.71 -25.88
C ALA A 362 -33.24 -35.23 -26.38
N LEU A 363 -34.31 -35.51 -25.63
CA LEU A 363 -35.67 -35.08 -25.94
C LEU A 363 -35.93 -33.60 -25.60
N ASP A 364 -35.25 -33.06 -24.58
CA ASP A 364 -35.34 -31.65 -24.15
C ASP A 364 -34.57 -30.67 -25.08
N THR A 365 -33.81 -31.19 -26.05
CA THR A 365 -33.04 -30.38 -27.02
C THR A 365 -33.76 -30.14 -28.35
N ASP A 366 -34.96 -30.68 -28.56
CA ASP A 366 -35.73 -30.58 -29.81
C ASP A 366 -37.04 -29.74 -29.70
N GLU A 367 -37.26 -29.01 -28.60
CA GLU A 367 -38.17 -27.84 -28.52
C GLU A 367 -37.38 -26.52 -28.47
#